data_AF-A0A165BSS2-F1
#
_entry.id   AF-A0A165BSS2-F1
#
_cell.length_a   1.000
_cell.length_b   1.000
_cell.length_c   1.000
_cell.angle_alpha   90.00
_cell.angle_beta   90.00
_cell.angle_gamma   90.00
#
_symmetry.space_group_name_H-M   'P 1'
#
loop_
_entity.id
_entity.type
_entity.pdbx_description
1 polymer ?
#
loop_
_entity_poly.entity_id
_entity_poly.type
_entity_poly.pdbx_seq_one_letter_code
_entity_poly.pdbx_strand_id
1 'polypeptide(L)'
;MKVISGKPPFHAIKKEAAVIIALFEGATPQRPPQASEMMWECCRECFKQNPEDRITADILLLRLRALAEFEVTDEGSPGTLPPQEPQREQAPAISTSYEGYSV
;
A
#
# COMPACT_ATOMS: atom_id res chain seq x y z
N MET A 1 8.35 -5.65 3.72
CA MET A 1 7.79 -4.29 3.86
C MET A 1 7.92 -3.42 2.59
N LYS A 2 9.12 -2.99 2.18
CA LYS A 2 9.30 -2.17 0.96
C LYS A 2 8.86 -2.88 -0.32
N VAL A 3 9.18 -4.17 -0.43
CA VAL A 3 8.79 -5.01 -1.58
C VAL A 3 7.27 -5.06 -1.75
N ILE A 4 6.52 -5.20 -0.65
CA ILE A 4 5.06 -5.34 -0.67
C ILE A 4 4.35 -3.99 -0.83
N SER A 5 4.82 -2.96 -0.11
CA SER A 5 4.15 -1.64 -0.07
C SER A 5 4.63 -0.64 -1.12
N GLY A 6 5.77 -0.89 -1.76
CA GLY A 6 6.49 0.07 -2.61
C GLY A 6 7.11 1.26 -1.84
N LYS A 7 6.89 1.36 -0.53
CA LYS A 7 7.29 2.49 0.31
C LYS A 7 8.35 2.09 1.33
N PRO A 8 9.21 3.01 1.79
CA PRO A 8 10.15 2.71 2.87
C PRO A 8 9.39 2.36 4.16
N PRO A 9 9.97 1.51 5.04
CA PRO A 9 9.45 1.31 6.39
C PRO A 9 9.31 2.65 7.12
N PHE A 10 8.29 2.77 7.98
CA PHE A 10 8.02 3.99 8.74
C PHE A 10 7.84 5.27 7.89
N HIS A 11 7.42 5.16 6.61
CA HIS A 11 7.24 6.31 5.72
C HIS A 11 6.33 7.44 6.25
N ALA A 12 5.49 7.16 7.25
CA ALA A 12 4.64 8.14 7.91
C ALA A 12 5.40 9.02 8.93
N ILE A 13 6.55 8.55 9.43
CA ILE A 13 7.40 9.27 10.38
C ILE A 13 8.39 10.14 9.60
N LYS A 14 8.21 11.46 9.68
CA LYS A 14 8.99 12.43 8.89
C LYS A 14 10.42 12.65 9.38
N LYS A 15 10.71 12.33 10.65
CA LYS A 15 12.02 12.56 11.29
C LYS A 15 12.68 11.24 11.62
N GLU A 16 13.89 11.00 11.13
CA GLU A 16 14.63 9.75 11.37
C GLU A 16 14.85 9.47 12.86
N ALA A 17 15.16 10.49 13.66
CA ALA A 17 15.31 10.35 15.11
C ALA A 17 14.03 9.82 15.80
N ALA A 18 12.85 10.18 15.29
CA ALA A 18 11.59 9.67 15.81
C ALA A 18 11.37 8.19 15.46
N VAL A 19 11.98 7.68 14.38
CA VAL A 19 11.97 6.24 14.06
C VAL A 19 12.79 5.46 15.08
N ILE A 20 13.95 5.98 15.52
CA ILE A 20 14.79 5.34 16.54
C ILE A 20 14.02 5.23 17.86
N ILE A 21 13.35 6.30 18.28
CA ILE A 21 12.51 6.31 19.49
C ILE A 21 11.38 5.28 19.35
N ALA A 22 10.67 5.29 18.22
CA ALA A 22 9.57 4.35 17.97
C ALA A 22 10.05 2.88 18.02
N LEU A 23 11.22 2.57 17.43
CA LEU A 23 11.82 1.23 17.51
C LEU A 23 12.21 0.85 18.94
N PHE A 24 12.74 1.80 19.72
CA PHE A 24 13.06 1.57 21.12
C PHE A 24 11.82 1.26 21.96
N GLU A 25 10.69 1.92 21.64
CA GLU A 25 9.37 1.68 22.24
C GLU A 25 8.68 0.39 21.75
N GLY A 26 9.32 -0.36 20.84
CA GLY A 26 8.78 -1.62 20.31
C GLY A 26 7.78 -1.42 19.18
N ALA A 27 7.69 -0.23 18.60
CA ALA A 27 6.88 -0.02 17.41
C ALA A 27 7.47 -0.78 16.21
N THR A 28 6.59 -1.41 15.44
CA THR A 28 6.93 -2.09 14.20
C THR A 28 6.33 -1.35 13.01
N PRO A 29 6.82 -1.58 11.78
CA PRO A 29 6.20 -0.98 10.59
C PRO A 29 4.70 -1.29 10.53
N GLN A 30 3.90 -0.35 10.03
CA GLN A 30 2.47 -0.61 9.79
C GLN A 30 2.29 -1.70 8.73
N ARG A 31 1.26 -2.53 8.85
CA ARG A 31 0.92 -3.50 7.79
C ARG A 31 0.50 -2.80 6.49
N PRO A 32 1.09 -3.14 5.33
CA PRO A 32 0.58 -2.71 4.03
C PRO A 32 -0.79 -3.32 3.72
N PRO A 33 -1.74 -2.58 3.13
CA PRO A 33 -3.03 -3.14 2.70
C PRO A 33 -2.90 -4.31 1.73
N GLN A 34 -1.81 -4.35 0.95
CA GLN A 34 -1.53 -5.38 -0.04
C GLN A 34 -0.94 -6.67 0.57
N ALA A 35 -0.56 -6.65 1.85
CA ALA A 35 0.04 -7.82 2.49
C ALA A 35 -1.05 -8.82 2.90
N SER A 36 -0.99 -10.04 2.34
CA SER A 36 -1.78 -11.18 2.82
C SER A 36 -1.49 -11.45 4.30
N GLU A 37 -2.45 -12.07 5.01
CA GLU A 37 -2.30 -12.36 6.45
C GLU A 37 -1.05 -13.17 6.73
N MET A 38 -0.81 -14.20 5.92
CA MET A 38 0.31 -15.11 6.12
C MET A 38 1.66 -14.45 5.81
N MET A 39 1.72 -13.59 4.78
CA MET A 39 2.92 -12.80 4.49
C MET A 39 3.20 -11.78 5.60
N TRP A 40 2.15 -11.17 6.14
CA TRP A 40 2.28 -10.24 7.27
C TRP A 40 2.77 -10.95 8.54
N GLU A 41 2.28 -12.16 8.80
CA GLU A 41 2.74 -12.99 9.91
C GLU A 41 4.25 -13.26 9.83
N CYS A 42 4.75 -13.63 8.65
CA CYS A 42 6.17 -13.81 8.44
C CYS A 42 6.96 -12.52 8.74
N CYS A 43 6.42 -11.35 8.38
CA CYS A 43 7.04 -10.07 8.71
C CYS A 43 7.05 -9.81 10.22
N ARG A 44 5.95 -10.07 10.94
CA ARG A 44 5.85 -9.89 12.40
C ARG A 44 6.90 -10.69 13.15
N GLU A 45 7.09 -11.94 12.76
CA GLU A 45 8.11 -12.81 13.35
C GLU A 45 9.54 -12.29 13.16
N CYS A 46 9.79 -11.53 12.08
CA CYS A 46 11.09 -10.87 11.86
C CYS A 46 11.27 -9.61 12.72
N PHE A 47 10.17 -8.98 13.16
CA PHE A 47 10.20 -7.68 13.85
C PHE A 47 10.08 -7.78 15.37
N LYS A 48 10.23 -8.97 15.95
CA LYS A 48 10.21 -9.15 17.41
C LYS A 48 11.31 -8.31 18.07
N GLN A 49 10.94 -7.65 19.17
CA GLN A 49 11.80 -6.69 19.86
C GLN A 49 13.09 -7.35 20.35
N ASN A 50 12.94 -8.49 21.03
CA ASN A 50 14.05 -9.32 21.45
C ASN A 50 14.62 -10.07 20.24
N PRO A 51 15.92 -9.94 19.92
CA PRO A 51 16.55 -10.62 18.81
C PRO A 51 16.43 -12.14 18.86
N GLU A 52 16.48 -12.75 20.05
CA GLU A 52 16.44 -14.21 20.24
C GLU A 52 15.07 -14.81 19.89
N ASP A 53 14.00 -14.00 19.95
CA ASP A 53 12.66 -14.46 19.61
C ASP A 53 12.38 -14.39 18.10
N ARG A 54 13.26 -13.72 17.34
CA ARG A 54 13.09 -13.56 15.89
C ARG A 54 13.24 -14.90 15.19
N ILE A 55 12.38 -15.12 14.21
CA ILE A 55 12.51 -16.26 13.32
C ILE A 55 13.86 -16.26 12.62
N THR A 56 14.49 -17.42 12.54
CA THR A 56 15.74 -17.60 11.80
C THR A 56 15.49 -17.61 10.29
N ALA A 57 16.53 -17.29 9.51
CA ALA A 57 16.40 -17.15 8.06
C ALA A 57 15.99 -18.47 7.37
N ASP A 58 16.43 -19.62 7.87
CA ASP A 58 16.08 -20.95 7.37
C ASP A 58 14.59 -21.26 7.56
N ILE A 59 14.04 -21.00 8.76
CA ILE A 59 12.61 -21.20 9.03
C ILE A 59 11.78 -20.19 8.23
N LEU A 60 12.22 -18.93 8.14
CA LEU A 60 11.55 -17.91 7.34
C LEU A 60 11.48 -18.32 5.86
N LEU A 61 12.59 -18.81 5.29
CA LEU A 61 12.65 -19.26 3.91
C LEU A 61 11.70 -20.44 3.66
N LEU A 62 11.64 -21.40 4.58
CA LEU A 62 10.70 -22.52 4.50
C LEU A 62 9.25 -22.03 4.46
N ARG A 63 8.88 -21.07 5.34
CA ARG A 63 7.53 -20.48 5.35
C ARG A 63 7.23 -19.73 4.05
N LEU A 64 8.16 -18.91 3.57
CA LEU A 64 7.97 -18.12 2.34
C LEU A 64 7.80 -19.02 1.10
N ARG A 65 8.52 -20.15 1.03
CA ARG A 65 8.35 -21.14 -0.05
C ARG A 65 6.97 -21.77 -0.02
N ALA A 66 6.51 -22.19 1.16
CA ALA A 66 5.17 -22.73 1.32
C ALA A 66 4.11 -21.73 0.82
N LEU A 67 4.22 -20.44 1.18
CA LEU A 67 3.29 -19.41 0.69
C LEU A 67 3.32 -19.25 -0.83
N ALA A 68 4.52 -19.27 -1.44
CA ALA A 68 4.65 -19.17 -2.89
C ALA A 68 4.01 -20.34 -3.64
N GLU A 69 3.97 -21.53 -3.04
CA GLU A 69 3.33 -22.71 -3.62
C GLU A 69 1.79 -22.65 -3.56
N PHE A 70 1.23 -21.94 -2.57
CA PHE A 70 -0.23 -21.78 -2.41
C PHE A 70 -0.83 -20.61 -3.22
N GLU A 71 -0.04 -19.59 -3.56
CA GLU A 71 -0.52 -18.42 -4.33
C GLU A 71 -0.66 -18.69 -5.85
N VAL A 72 -0.50 -19.94 -6.32
CA VAL A 72 -0.60 -20.33 -7.74
C VAL A 72 -2.04 -20.66 -8.19
N THR A 73 -3.05 -20.51 -7.34
CA THR A 73 -4.46 -20.67 -7.76
C THR A 73 -5.30 -19.44 -7.43
N ASP A 74 -5.33 -18.48 -8.34
CA ASP A 74 -6.54 -17.69 -8.60
C ASP A 74 -6.64 -17.31 -10.08
N GLU A 75 -7.15 -18.26 -10.86
CA GLU A 75 -7.75 -18.01 -12.15
C GLU A 75 -9.18 -17.47 -11.92
N GLY A 76 -9.32 -16.13 -11.91
CA GLY A 76 -10.52 -15.47 -12.46
C GLY A 76 -11.57 -14.91 -11.50
N SER A 77 -11.63 -13.57 -11.44
CA SER A 77 -12.88 -12.89 -11.82
C SER A 77 -12.62 -11.52 -12.47
N PRO A 78 -13.13 -11.29 -13.70
CA PRO A 78 -13.13 -9.99 -14.34
C PRO A 78 -14.23 -9.14 -13.70
N GLY A 79 -13.83 -8.10 -12.97
CA GLY A 79 -14.75 -7.04 -12.55
C GLY A 79 -15.27 -6.30 -13.78
N THR A 80 -16.46 -6.70 -14.25
CA THR A 80 -17.31 -5.93 -15.15
C THR A 80 -17.41 -4.50 -14.63
N LEU A 81 -16.77 -3.55 -15.31
CA LEU A 81 -17.08 -2.15 -15.16
C LEU A 81 -18.57 -1.98 -15.50
N PRO A 82 -19.41 -1.38 -14.63
CA PRO A 82 -20.74 -0.96 -15.05
C PRO A 82 -20.58 -0.01 -16.25
N PRO A 83 -21.55 -0.01 -17.20
CA PRO A 83 -21.54 0.93 -18.31
C PRO A 83 -21.38 2.34 -17.76
N GLN A 84 -20.28 3.02 -18.12
CA GLN A 84 -20.11 4.43 -17.86
C GLN A 84 -21.26 5.14 -18.58
N GLU A 85 -22.21 5.66 -17.82
CA GLU A 85 -23.25 6.53 -18.37
C GLU A 85 -22.55 7.68 -19.12
N PRO A 86 -23.00 8.02 -20.34
CA PRO A 86 -22.38 9.07 -21.12
C PRO A 86 -22.50 10.39 -20.35
N GLN A 87 -21.36 10.97 -19.98
CA GLN A 87 -21.29 12.30 -19.41
C GLN A 87 -21.96 13.25 -20.40
N ARG A 88 -23.12 13.78 -20.01
CA ARG A 88 -23.80 14.83 -20.77
C ARG A 88 -22.87 16.02 -20.88
N GLU A 89 -22.36 16.20 -22.08
CA GLU A 89 -21.84 17.42 -22.65
C GLU A 89 -22.77 18.58 -22.27
N GLN A 90 -22.33 19.41 -21.32
CA GLN A 90 -22.95 20.71 -21.07
C GLN A 90 -22.03 21.79 -21.62
N ALA A 91 -22.35 22.18 -22.85
CA ALA A 91 -22.15 23.52 -23.37
C ALA A 91 -23.43 23.88 -24.17
N PRO A 92 -23.77 25.15 -24.40
CA PRO A 92 -23.29 26.40 -23.81
C PRO A 92 -24.46 27.27 -23.27
N ALA A 93 -24.15 28.34 -22.53
CA ALA A 93 -25.02 29.51 -22.47
C ALA A 93 -24.20 30.73 -22.90
N ILE A 94 -24.35 31.07 -24.17
CA ILE A 94 -23.91 32.32 -24.76
C ILE A 94 -24.71 33.42 -24.08
N SER A 95 -24.04 34.37 -23.41
CA SER A 95 -24.63 35.68 -23.13
C SER A 95 -23.80 36.73 -23.82
N THR A 96 -24.33 37.16 -24.96
CA THR A 96 -23.98 38.38 -25.65
C THR A 96 -24.39 39.58 -24.81
N SER A 97 -23.48 40.50 -24.51
CA SER A 97 -23.77 41.92 -24.70
C SER A 97 -22.50 42.71 -24.98
N TYR A 98 -22.69 43.61 -25.93
CA TYR A 98 -21.78 44.48 -26.64
C TYR A 98 -21.61 45.78 -25.86
N GLU A 99 -20.41 46.39 -25.87
CA GLU A 99 -20.06 47.81 -25.66
C GLU A 99 -18.60 47.86 -25.13
N GLY A 100 -17.63 48.60 -25.65
CA GLY A 100 -17.59 49.63 -26.67
C GLY A 100 -16.13 50.04 -26.93
N TYR A 101 -15.93 50.77 -28.03
CA TYR A 101 -14.66 51.19 -28.63
C TYR A 101 -14.00 52.40 -27.92
N SER A 102 -12.70 52.59 -28.23
CA SER A 102 -11.89 53.83 -28.16
C SER A 102 -11.32 54.20 -26.79
N VAL A 103 -10.06 54.63 -26.64
CA VAL A 103 -9.18 55.42 -27.54
C VAL A 103 -7.73 54.96 -27.42
#